data_AF-A0A355S3M8-F1
#
_entry.id   AF-A0A355S3M8-F1
#
_cell.length_a   1.000
_cell.length_b   1.000
_cell.length_c   1.000
_cell.angle_alpha   90.00
_cell.angle_beta   90.00
_cell.angle_gamma   90.00
#
_symmetry.space_group_name_H-M   'P 1'
#
loop_
_entity.id
_entity.type
_entity.pdbx_description
1 polymer ?
#
loop_
_entity_poly.entity_id
_entity_poly.type
_entity_poly.pdbx_seq_one_letter_code
_entity_poly.pdbx_strand_id
1 'polypeptide(L)' 'MNTFLILKKYIKDIFPLVDMELDKWMKAALSIPDSELSRQAICSIQKKGFHARGGSAFSLYPKCASE' A
#
# COMPACT_ATOMS: atom_id res chain seq x y z
N MET A 1 3.55 12.56 -22.31
CA MET A 1 3.64 11.63 -21.16
C MET A 1 3.07 10.29 -21.61
N ASN A 2 3.85 9.20 -21.60
CA ASN A 2 3.37 7.92 -22.12
C ASN A 2 2.57 7.17 -21.04
N THR A 3 1.24 7.14 -21.19
CA THR A 3 0.32 6.50 -20.25
C THR A 3 0.65 5.03 -19.99
N PHE A 4 1.08 4.29 -21.03
CA PHE A 4 1.47 2.89 -20.88
C PHE A 4 2.69 2.72 -19.98
N LEU A 5 3.70 3.58 -20.10
CA LEU A 5 4.89 3.54 -19.24
C LEU A 5 4.55 3.88 -17.78
N ILE A 6 3.63 4.82 -17.56
CA ILE A 6 3.16 5.17 -16.21
C ILE A 6 2.42 3.99 -15.57
N LEU A 7 1.45 3.41 -16.29
CA LEU A 7 0.69 2.27 -15.79
C LEU A 7 1.60 1.06 -15.52
N LYS A 8 2.59 0.83 -16.39
CA LYS A 8 3.59 -0.23 -16.19
C LYS A 8 4.37 0.00 -14.89
N LYS A 9 4.95 1.20 -14.69
CA LYS A 9 5.68 1.55 -13.46
C LYS A 9 4.80 1.41 -12.22
N TYR A 10 3.55 1.89 -12.30
CA TYR A 10 2.61 1.83 -11.20
C TYR A 10 2.29 0.39 -10.76
N ILE A 11 1.96 -0.47 -11.72
CA ILE A 11 1.53 -1.84 -11.43
C ILE A 11 2.73 -2.75 -11.12
N LYS A 12 3.86 -2.58 -11.83
CA LYS A 12 5.01 -3.48 -11.71
C LYS A 12 6.00 -3.09 -10.63
N ASP A 13 6.13 -1.81 -10.35
CA ASP A 13 7.15 -1.32 -9.41
C ASP A 13 6.50 -0.81 -8.12
N ILE A 14 5.42 -0.03 -8.20
CA ILE A 14 4.83 0.62 -7.03
C ILE A 14 3.90 -0.30 -6.23
N PHE A 15 3.00 -1.06 -6.88
CA PHE A 15 2.11 -1.98 -6.16
C PHE A 15 2.85 -2.98 -5.27
N PRO A 16 3.93 -3.65 -5.72
CA PRO A 16 4.69 -4.52 -4.84
C PRO A 16 5.31 -3.81 -3.63
N LEU A 17 5.75 -2.55 -3.77
CA LEU A 17 6.25 -1.78 -2.63
C LEU A 17 5.14 -1.54 -1.59
N VAL A 18 3.94 -1.17 -2.05
CA VAL A 18 2.79 -0.98 -1.16
C VAL A 18 2.40 -2.29 -0.47
N ASP A 19 2.36 -3.41 -1.21
CA ASP A 19 2.02 -4.70 -0.65
C ASP A 19 3.05 -5.16 0.41
N MET A 20 4.35 -4.90 0.19
CA MET A 20 5.39 -5.15 1.20
C MET A 20 5.20 -4.31 2.48
N GLU A 21 4.81 -3.04 2.37
CA GLU A 21 4.49 -2.23 3.55
C GLU A 21 3.21 -2.72 4.26
N LEU A 22 2.18 -3.10 3.50
CA LEU A 22 0.96 -3.68 4.07
C LEU A 22 1.23 -4.99 4.82
N ASP A 23 2.18 -5.80 4.36
CA ASP A 23 2.60 -7.03 5.06
C ASP A 23 3.27 -6.73 6.40
N LYS A 24 4.06 -5.66 6.50
CA LYS A 24 4.64 -5.22 7.78
C LYS A 24 3.54 -4.79 8.75
N TRP A 25 2.56 -4.02 8.27
CA TRP A 25 1.41 -3.61 9.07
C TRP A 25 0.52 -4.78 9.46
N MET A 26 0.37 -5.79 8.61
CA MET A 26 -0.35 -7.03 8.94
C MET A 26 0.33 -7.77 10.09
N LYS A 27 1.67 -7.88 10.08
CA LYS A 27 2.43 -8.47 11.19
C LYS A 27 2.23 -7.68 12.49
N ALA A 28 2.25 -6.35 12.42
CA ALA A 28 1.96 -5.51 13.58
C ALA A 28 0.52 -5.73 14.09
N ALA A 29 -0.47 -5.79 13.20
CA ALA A 29 -1.87 -6.04 13.55
C ALA A 29 -2.08 -7.40 14.25
N LEU A 30 -1.37 -8.44 13.80
CA LEU A 30 -1.39 -9.78 14.42
C LEU A 30 -0.76 -9.80 15.81
N SER A 31 0.14 -8.87 16.13
CA SER A 31 0.81 -8.77 17.43
C SER A 31 0.04 -7.97 18.48
N ILE A 32 -1.11 -7.37 18.13
CA ILE A 32 -1.94 -6.59 19.05
C ILE A 32 -2.52 -7.53 20.14
N PRO A 33 -2.30 -7.26 21.45
CA PRO A 33 -2.76 -8.16 22.52
C PRO A 33 -4.29 -8.25 22.66
N ASP A 34 -4.99 -7.13 22.41
CA ASP A 34 -6.45 -7.10 22.45
C ASP A 34 -7.02 -7.73 21.16
N SER A 35 -7.86 -8.74 21.33
CA SER A 35 -8.37 -9.55 20.22
C SER A 35 -9.30 -8.78 19.30
N GLU A 36 -10.11 -7.85 19.81
CA GLU A 36 -11.01 -7.04 19.01
C GLU A 36 -10.24 -5.97 18.22
N LEU A 37 -9.25 -5.33 18.85
CA LEU A 37 -8.37 -4.38 18.16
C LEU A 37 -7.55 -5.07 17.07
N SER A 38 -7.00 -6.26 17.33
CA SER A 38 -6.30 -7.07 16.31
C SER A 38 -7.23 -7.40 15.14
N ARG A 39 -8.43 -7.89 15.43
CA ARG A 39 -9.43 -8.23 14.42
C ARG A 39 -9.82 -7.03 13.57
N GLN A 40 -10.03 -5.86 14.17
CA GLN A 40 -10.36 -4.62 13.46
C GLN A 40 -9.20 -4.15 12.57
N ALA A 41 -7.97 -4.20 13.06
CA ALA A 41 -6.78 -3.83 12.30
C ALA A 41 -6.57 -4.74 11.07
N ILE A 42 -6.65 -6.07 11.26
CA ILE A 42 -6.56 -7.05 10.16
C ILE A 42 -7.68 -6.81 9.13
N CYS A 43 -8.91 -6.62 9.60
CA CYS A 43 -10.06 -6.35 8.74
C CYS A 43 -9.88 -5.06 7.91
N SER A 44 -9.31 -4.01 8.52
CA SER A 44 -8.97 -2.77 7.83
C SER A 44 -7.98 -3.02 6.70
N ILE A 45 -6.86 -3.72 6.97
CA ILE A 45 -5.84 -4.00 5.95
C ILE A 45 -6.41 -4.85 4.81
N GLN A 46 -7.13 -5.93 5.11
CA GLN A 46 -7.70 -6.82 4.10
C GLN A 46 -8.74 -6.13 3.21
N LYS A 47 -9.66 -5.38 3.81
CA LYS A 47 -10.77 -4.76 3.07
C LYS A 47 -10.40 -3.43 2.43
N LYS A 48 -9.39 -2.73 2.94
CA LYS A 48 -9.05 -1.35 2.56
C LYS A 48 -7.62 -1.16 2.09
N GLY A 49 -6.81 -2.22 1.96
CA GLY A 49 -5.45 -2.13 1.40
C GLY A 49 -5.39 -1.51 0.00
N PHE A 50 -6.49 -1.60 -0.76
CA PHE A 50 -6.61 -0.93 -2.05
C PHE A 50 -6.56 0.62 -1.94
N HIS A 51 -6.90 1.22 -0.79
CA HIS A 51 -6.73 2.66 -0.58
C HIS A 51 -5.25 3.05 -0.55
N ALA A 52 -4.40 2.25 0.09
CA ALA A 52 -2.95 2.49 0.10
C ALA A 52 -2.38 2.33 -1.31
N ARG A 53 -2.82 1.30 -2.05
CA ARG A 53 -2.45 1.13 -3.46
C ARG A 53 -2.89 2.34 -4.29
N GLY A 54 -4.16 2.76 -4.20
CA GLY A 54 -4.69 3.92 -4.89
C GLY A 54 -3.97 5.23 -4.53
N GLY A 55 -3.69 5.47 -3.26
CA GLY A 55 -2.96 6.64 -2.77
C GLY A 55 -1.51 6.68 -3.25
N SER A 56 -0.88 5.53 -3.46
CA SER A 56 0.49 5.48 -3.99
C SER A 56 0.62 6.02 -5.43
N ALA A 57 -0.49 6.28 -6.14
CA ALA A 57 -0.46 6.98 -7.42
C ALA A 57 0.24 8.34 -7.33
N PHE A 58 0.22 9.01 -6.18
CA PHE A 58 0.91 10.28 -5.98
C PHE A 58 2.44 10.16 -6.09
N SER A 59 3.03 8.97 -5.88
CA SER A 59 4.48 8.76 -6.08
C SER A 59 4.93 8.91 -7.54
N LEU A 60 3.99 8.89 -8.49
CA LEU A 60 4.26 9.12 -9.91
C LEU A 60 4.35 10.62 -10.26
N TYR A 61 4.05 11.52 -9.32
CA TYR A 61 4.19 12.95 -9.56
C TYR A 61 5.68 13.30 -9.78
N PRO A 62 6.02 14.08 -10.83
CA PRO A 62 7.40 14.40 -11.18
C PRO A 62 8.23 15.03 -10.06
N LYS A 63 7.59 15.75 -9.13
CA LYS A 63 8.26 16.41 -8.00
C LYS A 63 8.46 15.51 -6.78
N CYS A 64 7.82 14.33 -6.73
CA CYS A 64 8.00 13.35 -5.67
C CYS A 64 9.06 12.29 -6.02
N ALA A 65 9.46 12.19 -7.29
CA ALA A 65 10.42 11.20 -7.77
C ALA A 65 11.88 11.69 -7.75
N SER A 66 12.13 12.89 -7.22
CA SER A 66 13.43 13.58 -7.25
C SER A 66 14.10 13.70 -5.88
N GLU A 67 13.65 12.94 -4.87
CA GLU A 67 14.29 12.81 -3.56
C GLU A 67 14.81 11.39 -3.34
#